data_AF-A0A0T9RNR7-F1
#
_entry.id   AF-A0A0T9RNR7-F1
#
_cell.length_a   1.000
_cell.length_b   1.000
_cell.length_c   1.000
_cell.angle_alpha   90.00
_cell.angle_beta   90.00
_cell.angle_gamma   90.00
#
_symmetry.space_group_name_H-M   'P 1'
#
loop_
_entity.id
_entity.type
_entity.pdbx_description
1 polymer ?
#
loop_
_entity_poly.entity_id
_entity_poly.type
_entity_poly.pdbx_seq_one_letter_code
_entity_poly.pdbx_strand_id
1 'polypeptide(L)'
;MTPEAFIHKHIVAALVADGVPDVVARGGADEGVKHYHKLAQATKKGHCFDDCLREARLWVQFNCSKAERKPSRKRQPTSQIQLGLI
;
A
#
# COMPACT_ATOMS: atom_id res chain seq x y z
N MET A 1 0.15 6.16 19.88
CA MET A 1 -0.37 6.03 18.50
C MET A 1 -1.42 4.93 18.51
N THR A 2 -2.64 5.21 18.06
CA THR A 2 -3.68 4.18 17.92
C THR A 2 -3.37 3.29 16.70
N PRO A 3 -3.87 2.04 16.66
CA PRO A 3 -3.71 1.17 15.49
C PRO A 3 -4.20 1.83 14.19
N GLU A 4 -5.30 2.58 14.25
CA GLU A 4 -5.87 3.29 13.11
C GLU A 4 -4.92 4.38 12.61
N ALA A 5 -4.36 5.18 13.52
CA ALA A 5 -3.39 6.22 13.16
C ALA A 5 -2.11 5.62 12.54
N PHE A 6 -1.68 4.44 13.03
CA PHE A 6 -0.59 3.68 12.42
C PHE A 6 -0.94 3.25 11.00
N ILE A 7 -2.06 2.55 10.82
CA ILE A 7 -2.50 2.03 9.52
C ILE A 7 -2.65 3.19 8.53
N HIS A 8 -3.36 4.25 8.91
CA HIS A 8 -3.60 5.40 8.06
C HIS A 8 -2.28 6.04 7.60
N LYS A 9 -1.39 6.40 8.54
CA LYS A 9 -0.11 7.05 8.22
C LYS A 9 0.75 6.20 7.28
N HIS A 10 0.83 4.90 7.55
CA HIS A 10 1.69 4.00 6.78
C HIS A 10 1.10 3.62 5.41
N ILE A 11 -0.22 3.56 5.27
CA ILE A 11 -0.87 3.40 3.96
C ILE A 11 -0.67 4.64 3.09
N VAL A 12 -0.87 5.86 3.63
CA VAL A 12 -0.61 7.11 2.88
C VAL A 12 0.83 7.11 2.36
N ALA A 13 1.81 6.84 3.23
CA ALA A 13 3.22 6.80 2.85
C ALA A 13 3.50 5.77 1.74
N ALA A 14 2.90 4.58 1.83
CA ALA A 14 3.06 3.53 0.82
C ALA A 14 2.43 3.93 -0.54
N LEU A 15 1.23 4.49 -0.54
CA LEU A 15 0.54 4.91 -1.76
C LEU A 15 1.23 6.08 -2.44
N VAL A 16 1.72 7.05 -1.68
CA VAL A 16 2.53 8.17 -2.22
C VAL A 16 3.84 7.64 -2.83
N ALA A 17 4.50 6.67 -2.19
CA ALA A 17 5.67 6.01 -2.74
C ALA A 17 5.36 5.24 -4.04
N ASP A 18 4.15 4.70 -4.15
CA ASP A 18 3.63 4.05 -5.36
C ASP A 18 3.24 5.08 -6.47
N GLY A 19 3.38 6.39 -6.23
CA GLY A 19 3.12 7.45 -7.22
C GLY A 19 1.67 7.95 -7.25
N VAL A 20 0.87 7.57 -6.25
CA VAL A 20 -0.51 8.02 -6.07
C VAL A 20 -0.49 9.46 -5.52
N PRO A 21 -1.31 10.39 -6.06
CA PRO A 21 -1.40 11.75 -5.52
C PRO A 21 -1.91 11.74 -4.07
N ASP A 22 -1.40 12.66 -3.24
CA ASP A 22 -1.65 12.71 -1.78
C ASP A 22 -3.15 12.69 -1.42
N VAL A 23 -3.98 13.43 -2.16
CA VAL A 23 -5.43 13.48 -1.95
C VAL A 23 -6.08 12.09 -2.11
N VAL A 24 -5.69 11.36 -3.16
CA VAL A 24 -6.19 10.00 -3.42
C VAL A 24 -5.58 9.00 -2.42
N ALA A 25 -4.31 9.18 -2.03
CA ALA A 25 -3.65 8.34 -1.05
C ALA A 25 -4.33 8.41 0.33
N ARG A 26 -4.79 9.60 0.75
CA ARG A 26 -5.59 9.77 1.97
C ARG A 26 -6.92 9.02 1.89
N GLY A 27 -7.67 9.17 0.78
CA GLY A 27 -8.91 8.43 0.58
C GLY A 27 -8.72 6.90 0.58
N GLY A 28 -7.62 6.40 0.00
CA GLY A 28 -7.27 4.98 0.07
C GLY A 28 -6.91 4.52 1.49
N ALA A 29 -6.25 5.38 2.28
CA ALA A 29 -5.92 5.10 3.68
C ALA A 29 -7.17 5.05 4.56
N ASP A 30 -8.15 5.92 4.35
CA ASP A 30 -9.45 5.85 5.02
C ASP A 30 -10.15 4.52 4.75
N GLU A 31 -10.11 4.03 3.50
CA GLU A 31 -10.68 2.72 3.16
C GLU A 31 -9.92 1.56 3.82
N GLY A 32 -8.59 1.65 3.91
CA GLY A 32 -7.78 0.68 4.66
C GLY A 32 -8.14 0.65 6.16
N VAL A 33 -8.40 1.79 6.79
CA VAL A 33 -8.85 1.86 8.19
C VAL A 33 -10.27 1.29 8.34
N LYS A 34 -11.19 1.59 7.43
CA LYS A 34 -12.52 0.95 7.44
C LYS A 34 -12.42 -0.57 7.32
N HIS A 35 -11.48 -1.07 6.52
CA HIS A 35 -11.23 -2.50 6.42
C HIS A 35 -10.70 -3.08 7.74
N TYR A 36 -9.79 -2.38 8.41
CA TYR A 36 -9.30 -2.74 9.75
C TYR A 36 -10.44 -2.89 10.77
N HIS A 37 -11.42 -1.97 10.77
CA HIS A 37 -12.57 -2.07 11.68
C HIS A 37 -13.49 -3.26 11.40
N LYS A 38 -13.58 -3.69 10.14
CA LYS A 38 -14.42 -4.84 9.73
C LYS A 38 -13.70 -6.18 9.93
N LEU A 39 -12.38 -6.17 10.03
CA LEU A 39 -11.55 -7.36 10.14
C LEU A 39 -11.74 -8.03 11.50
N ALA A 40 -12.33 -9.22 11.49
CA ALA A 40 -12.38 -10.06 12.69
C ALA A 40 -11.00 -10.69 12.99
N GLN A 41 -10.25 -11.09 11.96
CA GLN A 41 -8.89 -11.64 12.00
C GLN A 41 -8.17 -11.39 10.66
N ALA A 42 -6.84 -11.21 10.70
CA ALA A 42 -6.02 -11.07 9.50
C ALA A 42 -5.98 -12.38 8.67
N THR A 43 -5.75 -12.28 7.36
CA THR A 43 -5.66 -13.44 6.45
C THR A 43 -4.58 -14.42 6.88
N LYS A 44 -3.49 -13.90 7.45
CA LYS A 44 -2.37 -14.67 8.02
C LYS A 44 -1.89 -13.98 9.30
N LYS A 45 -1.32 -14.75 10.23
CA LYS A 45 -0.76 -14.22 11.48
C LYS A 45 0.24 -13.10 11.17
N GLY A 46 -0.02 -11.91 11.68
CA GLY A 46 0.85 -10.73 11.50
C GLY A 46 0.62 -9.91 10.23
N HIS A 47 -0.31 -10.28 9.35
CA HIS A 47 -0.50 -9.63 8.04
C HIS A 47 -1.67 -8.62 7.99
N CYS A 48 -2.17 -8.17 9.14
CA CYS A 48 -3.31 -7.24 9.19
C CYS A 48 -3.05 -5.94 8.39
N PHE A 49 -1.83 -5.40 8.47
CA PHE A 49 -1.46 -4.21 7.71
C PHE A 49 -1.43 -4.48 6.20
N ASP A 50 -0.89 -5.62 5.78
CA ASP A 50 -0.83 -5.99 4.36
C ASP A 50 -2.24 -6.14 3.76
N ASP A 51 -3.19 -6.69 4.53
CA ASP A 51 -4.59 -6.80 4.13
C ASP A 51 -5.22 -5.40 3.95
N CYS A 52 -4.99 -4.49 4.90
CA CYS A 52 -5.48 -3.11 4.81
C CYS A 52 -4.85 -2.35 3.63
N LEU A 53 -3.55 -2.54 3.37
CA LEU A 53 -2.85 -1.93 2.24
C LEU A 53 -3.33 -2.50 0.90
N ARG A 54 -3.65 -3.80 0.84
CA ARG A 54 -4.22 -4.44 -0.36
C ARG A 54 -5.56 -3.81 -0.73
N GLU A 55 -6.45 -3.63 0.23
CA GLU A 55 -7.75 -2.98 0.02
C GLU A 55 -7.60 -1.51 -0.38
N ALA A 56 -6.70 -0.77 0.27
CA ALA A 56 -6.41 0.61 -0.09
C ALA A 56 -5.93 0.72 -1.56
N ARG A 57 -5.05 -0.19 -2.00
CA ARG A 57 -4.60 -0.24 -3.41
C ARG A 57 -5.71 -0.60 -4.38
N LEU A 58 -6.64 -1.48 -4.01
CA LEU A 58 -7.81 -1.78 -4.81
C LEU A 58 -8.69 -0.53 -4.94
N TRP A 59 -8.95 0.17 -3.84
CA TRP A 59 -9.74 1.40 -3.85
C TRP A 59 -9.11 2.47 -4.77
N VAL A 60 -7.80 2.69 -4.66
CA VAL A 60 -7.06 3.62 -5.54
C VAL A 60 -7.17 3.23 -7.01
N GLN A 61 -7.23 1.92 -7.30
CA GLN A 61 -7.37 1.45 -8.69
C GLN A 61 -8.66 1.91 -9.36
N PHE A 62 -9.76 1.99 -8.60
CA PHE A 62 -11.06 2.43 -9.08
C PHE A 62 -11.28 3.94 -8.99
N ASN A 63 -10.59 4.63 -8.06
CA ASN A 63 -10.82 6.05 -7.76
C ASN A 63 -9.76 7.01 -8.33
N CYS A 64 -8.72 6.50 -8.99
CA CYS A 64 -7.71 7.32 -9.66
C CYS A 64 -7.38 6.71 -11.03
N SER A 65 -7.57 7.49 -12.09
CA SER A 65 -7.28 7.02 -13.44
C SER A 65 -5.78 6.75 -13.62
N LYS A 66 -5.41 5.75 -14.42
CA LYS A 66 -4.00 5.46 -14.73
C LYS A 66 -3.24 6.69 -15.28
N ALA A 67 -3.95 7.64 -15.88
CA ALA A 67 -3.40 8.88 -16.44
C ALA A 67 -2.97 9.90 -15.36
N GLU A 68 -3.55 9.84 -14.16
CA GLU A 68 -3.25 10.77 -13.05
C GLU A 68 -2.15 10.25 -12.12
N ARG A 69 -1.79 8.97 -12.25
CA ARG A 69 -0.66 8.38 -11.52
C ARG A 69 0.62 8.87 -12.18
N LYS A 70 1.46 9.56 -11.41
CA LYS A 70 2.82 9.86 -11.86
C LYS A 70 3.51 8.54 -12.21
N PRO A 71 4.37 8.48 -13.24
CA PRO A 71 5.10 7.27 -13.57
C PRO A 71 5.90 6.85 -12.34
N SER A 72 5.45 5.80 -11.65
CA SER A 72 6.11 5.27 -10.46
C SER A 72 7.54 4.90 -10.87
N ARG A 73 8.53 5.34 -10.09
CA ARG A 73 9.93 4.99 -10.29
C ARG A 73 10.01 3.46 -10.28
N LYS A 74 10.28 2.84 -11.44
CA LYS A 74 10.40 1.39 -11.56
C LYS A 74 11.36 0.92 -10.47
N ARG A 75 10.90 0.06 -9.55
CA ARG A 75 11.81 -0.67 -8.66
C ARG A 75 12.76 -1.43 -9.56
N GLN A 76 14.05 -1.10 -9.50
CA GLN A 76 15.07 -1.85 -10.21
C GLN A 76 14.95 -3.32 -9.79
N PRO A 77 14.91 -4.27 -10.74
CA PRO A 77 15.02 -5.67 -10.37
C PRO A 77 16.38 -5.83 -9.67
N THR A 78 16.38 -6.34 -8.45
CA THR A 78 17.60 -6.82 -7.80
C THR A 78 18.27 -7.76 -8.78
N SER A 79 19.42 -7.34 -9.33
CA SER A 79 20.22 -8.18 -10.21
C SER A 79 20.61 -9.41 -9.42
N GLN A 80 20.27 -10.59 -9.95
CA GLN A 80 20.97 -11.83 -9.63
C GLN A 80 22.47 -11.57 -9.83
N ILE A 81 23.22 -11.38 -8.74
CA ILE A 81 24.69 -11.45 -8.80
C ILE A 81 25.04 -12.91 -8.51
N GLN A 82 25.17 -13.66 -9.61
CA GLN A 82 26.23 -14.61 -9.91
C GLN A 82 27.05 -15.10 -8.70
N LEU A 83 26.77 -16.31 -8.19
CA LEU A 83 27.81 -17.12 -7.55
C LEU A 83 28.30 -18.15 -8.55
N GLY A 84 29.41 -17.79 -9.22
CA GLY A 84 30.25 -18.70 -9.96
C GLY A 84 31.70 -18.50 -9.53
N LEU A 85 32.30 -19.61 -9.08
CA LEU A 85 33.74 -19.93 -9.09
C LEU A 85 34.66 -19.32 -8.01
N ILE A 86 35.01 -20.15 -7.02
CA ILE A 86 36.35 -20.76 -6.86
C ILE A 86 36.22 -22.10 -6.17
#